data_AF-A0A3D5GHF0-F1
#
_entry.id   AF-A0A3D5GHF0-F1
#
_cell.length_a   1.000
_cell.length_b   1.000
_cell.length_c   1.000
_cell.angle_alpha   90.00
_cell.angle_beta   90.00
_cell.angle_gamma   90.00
#
_symmetry.space_group_name_H-M   'P 1'
#
loop_
_entity.id
_entity.type
_entity.pdbx_description
1 polymer ?
#
loop_
_entity_poly.entity_id
_entity_poly.type
_entity_poly.pdbx_seq_one_letter_code
_entity_poly.pdbx_strand_id
1 'polypeptide(L)' 'GATKLLCEDALMAAHAERGFPATVVYFSMVYGPRNIIPDREQRMFARLEAGRPVMVPGDGTTVSQVGHVDDQAR' A
#
# COMPACT_ATOMS: atom_id res chain seq x y z
N GLY A 1 3.13 -9.74 -5.66
CA GLY A 1 3.29 -10.39 -4.34
C GLY A 1 4.66 -11.01 -4.22
N ALA A 2 4.97 -12.02 -5.05
CA ALA A 2 6.19 -12.83 -4.99
C ALA A 2 7.50 -12.05 -4.78
N THR A 3 7.72 -10.93 -5.48
CA THR A 3 8.95 -10.14 -5.32
C THR A 3 9.13 -9.58 -3.90
N LYS A 4 8.04 -9.23 -3.20
CA LYS A 4 8.13 -8.76 -1.80
C LYS A 4 8.59 -9.87 -0.85
N LEU A 5 8.13 -11.10 -1.08
CA LEU A 5 8.55 -12.27 -0.31
C LEU A 5 10.04 -12.55 -0.52
N LEU A 6 10.51 -12.51 -1.76
CA LEU A 6 11.93 -12.71 -2.07
C LEU A 6 12.83 -11.65 -1.41
N CYS A 7 12.38 -10.40 -1.33
CA CYS A 7 13.10 -9.36 -0.61
C CYS A 7 13.18 -9.63 0.90
N GLU A 8 12.09 -10.12 1.48
CA GLU A 8 12.04 -10.51 2.90
C GLU A 8 13.01 -11.66 3.19
N ASP A 9 12.97 -12.72 2.38
CA ASP A 9 13.89 -13.87 2.48
C ASP A 9 15.36 -13.42 2.43
N ALA A 10 15.69 -12.51 1.51
CA ALA A 10 17.04 -11.98 1.37
C ALA A 10 17.51 -11.17 2.59
N LEU A 11 16.62 -10.36 3.19
CA LEU A 11 16.93 -9.61 4.41
C LEU A 11 17.12 -10.54 5.61
N MET A 12 16.28 -11.57 5.73
CA MET A 12 16.37 -12.56 6.81
C MET A 12 17.65 -13.40 6.72
N ALA A 13 18.04 -13.82 5.50
CA ALA A 13 19.30 -14.52 5.27
C ALA A 13 20.50 -13.66 5.65
N ALA A 14 20.54 -12.39 5.21
CA ALA A 14 21.62 -11.46 5.56
C ALA A 14 21.72 -11.20 7.07
N HIS A 15 20.57 -11.12 7.76
CA HIS A 15 20.53 -11.01 9.21
C HIS A 15 21.11 -12.25 9.90
N ALA A 16 20.70 -13.46 9.48
CA ALA A 16 21.15 -14.71 10.05
C ALA A 16 22.64 -15.00 9.81
N GLU A 17 23.15 -14.71 8.61
CA GLU A 17 24.52 -15.00 8.23
C GLU A 17 25.53 -13.99 8.80
N ARG A 18 25.16 -12.71 8.86
CA ARG A 18 26.13 -11.61 9.05
C ARG A 18 25.71 -10.62 10.14
N GLY A 19 24.58 -10.85 10.81
CA GLY A 19 24.04 -9.90 11.78
C GLY A 19 23.57 -8.59 11.15
N PHE A 20 23.23 -8.57 9.86
CA PHE A 20 22.76 -7.36 9.18
C PHE A 20 21.52 -6.81 9.89
N PRO A 21 21.49 -5.53 10.31
CA PRO A 21 20.34 -4.97 11.01
C PRO A 21 19.18 -4.78 10.03
N ALA A 22 18.12 -5.57 10.22
CA ALA A 22 16.91 -5.54 9.39
C ALA A 22 15.66 -5.55 10.27
N THR A 23 14.60 -4.93 9.77
CA THR A 23 13.25 -4.99 10.35
C THR A 23 12.24 -4.96 9.22
N VAL A 24 11.21 -5.78 9.33
CA VAL A 24 10.13 -5.88 8.34
C VAL A 24 8.84 -5.43 9.00
N VAL A 25 8.11 -4.55 8.33
CA VAL A 25 6.80 -4.07 8.75
C VAL A 25 5.81 -4.24 7.61
N TYR A 26 4.60 -4.68 7.95
CA TYR A 26 3.54 -4.93 6.98
C TYR A 26 2.51 -3.82 7.05
N PHE A 27 2.31 -3.17 5.92
CA PHE A 27 1.34 -2.10 5.78
C PHE A 27 0.18 -2.53 4.88
N SER A 28 -1.02 -2.09 5.26
CA SER A 28 -2.21 -2.14 4.43
C SER A 28 -2.12 -1.14 3.26
N MET A 29 -3.19 -0.94 2.50
CA MET A 29 -3.18 0.16 1.53
C MET A 29 -3.06 1.50 2.26
N VAL A 30 -1.97 2.22 1.97
CA VAL A 30 -1.77 3.58 2.47
C VAL A 30 -2.50 4.59 1.59
N TYR A 31 -3.20 5.53 2.22
CA TYR A 31 -3.83 6.67 1.55
C TYR A 31 -3.46 7.99 2.24
N GLY A 32 -3.61 9.10 1.51
CA GLY A 32 -3.40 10.44 2.05
C GLY A 32 -2.68 11.40 1.10
N PRO A 33 -2.27 12.58 1.58
CA PRO A 33 -1.57 13.57 0.77
C PRO A 33 -0.29 13.01 0.13
N ARG A 34 0.00 13.45 -1.11
CA ARG A 34 1.20 13.06 -1.88
C ARG A 34 1.29 11.56 -2.23
N ASN A 35 0.18 10.82 -2.20
CA ASN A 35 0.15 9.46 -2.76
C ASN A 35 0.52 9.51 -4.26
N ILE A 36 1.53 8.74 -4.66
CA ILE A 36 2.10 8.75 -6.01
C ILE A 36 1.35 7.84 -6.98
N ILE A 37 0.35 7.08 -6.49
CA ILE A 37 -0.42 6.13 -7.29
C ILE A 37 -1.75 6.80 -7.68
N PRO A 38 -1.86 7.39 -8.89
CA PRO A 38 -2.99 8.23 -9.27
C PRO A 38 -4.31 7.45 -9.35
N ASP A 39 -4.25 6.13 -9.55
CA ASP A 39 -5.40 5.26 -9.77
C ASP A 39 -6.04 4.72 -8.48
N ARG A 40 -5.59 5.20 -7.31
CA ARG A 40 -6.17 4.80 -6.02
C ARG A 40 -7.32 5.75 -5.61
N GLU A 41 -7.37 6.13 -4.34
CA GLU A 41 -8.40 6.97 -3.77
C GLU A 41 -8.53 8.31 -4.49
N GLN A 42 -7.41 8.86 -4.96
CA GLN A 42 -7.35 10.15 -5.65
C GLN A 42 -8.25 10.19 -6.90
N ARG A 43 -8.26 9.11 -7.70
CA ARG A 43 -9.13 9.02 -8.89
C ARG A 43 -10.61 9.02 -8.52
N MET A 44 -10.98 8.44 -7.38
CA MET A 44 -12.37 8.44 -6.92
C MET A 44 -12.81 9.86 -6.57
N PHE A 45 -12.00 10.57 -5.76
CA PHE A 45 -12.28 11.95 -5.37
C PHE A 45 -12.32 12.91 -6.55
N ALA A 46 -11.33 12.84 -7.45
CA ALA A 46 -11.28 13.69 -8.64
C ALA A 46 -12.52 13.52 -9.55
N ARG A 47 -13.13 12.33 -9.58
CA ARG A 47 -14.37 12.09 -10.32
C ARG A 47 -15.58 12.70 -9.62
N LEU A 48 -15.67 12.54 -8.30
CA LEU A 48 -16.73 13.16 -7.51
C LEU A 48 -16.69 14.69 -7.63
N GLU A 49 -15.51 15.30 -7.54
CA GLU A 49 -15.32 16.75 -7.74
C GLU A 49 -15.76 17.22 -9.13
N ALA A 50 -15.57 16.38 -10.16
CA ALA A 50 -15.99 16.65 -11.52
C ALA A 50 -17.46 16.27 -11.81
N GLY A 51 -18.25 15.86 -10.82
CA GLY A 51 -19.64 15.42 -11.00
C GLY A 51 -19.78 14.11 -11.79
N ARG A 52 -18.73 13.28 -11.83
CA ARG A 52 -18.68 12.03 -12.59
C ARG A 52 -18.88 10.82 -11.66
N PRO A 53 -19.57 9.76 -12.10
CA PRO A 53 -19.74 8.54 -11.31
C PRO A 53 -18.41 7.88 -10.96
N VAL A 54 -18.28 7.32 -9.76
CA VAL A 54 -17.12 6.51 -9.34
C VAL A 54 -17.09 5.20 -10.12
N MET A 55 -15.90 4.78 -10.55
CA MET A 55 -15.70 3.49 -11.22
C MET A 55 -15.48 2.41 -10.17
N VAL A 56 -16.33 1.37 -10.18
CA VAL A 56 -16.23 0.23 -9.26
C VAL A 56 -15.69 -0.97 -10.03
N PRO A 57 -14.50 -1.50 -9.68
CA PRO A 57 -13.96 -2.71 -10.30
C PRO A 57 -14.77 -3.96 -9.90
N GLY A 58 -15.01 -4.85 -10.86
CA GLY A 58 -15.72 -6.11 -10.62
C GLY A 58 -17.15 -5.87 -10.13
N ASP A 59 -17.54 -6.57 -9.08
CA ASP A 59 -18.87 -6.46 -8.45
C ASP A 59 -18.88 -5.52 -7.23
N GLY A 60 -17.75 -4.87 -6.91
CA GLY A 60 -17.64 -3.95 -5.79
C GLY A 60 -17.64 -4.59 -4.40
N THR A 61 -17.52 -5.91 -4.29
CA THR A 61 -17.59 -6.63 -3.00
C THR A 61 -16.23 -6.82 -2.32
N THR A 62 -15.13 -6.46 -3.01
CA THR A 62 -13.77 -6.62 -2.47
C THR A 62 -13.55 -5.72 -1.25
N VAL A 63 -13.25 -6.33 -0.11
CA VAL A 63 -12.91 -5.62 1.12
C VAL A 63 -11.39 -5.47 1.23
N SER A 64 -10.92 -4.26 1.52
CA SER A 64 -9.51 -3.98 1.78
C SER A 64 -9.36 -3.15 3.05
N GLN A 65 -8.26 -3.37 3.77
CA GLN A 65 -7.87 -2.53 4.90
C GLN A 65 -7.08 -1.33 4.38
N VAL A 66 -7.36 -0.15 4.93
CA VAL A 66 -6.66 1.09 4.58
C VAL A 66 -6.11 1.77 5.83
N GLY A 67 -4.95 2.41 5.70
CA GLY A 67 -4.31 3.19 6.76
C GLY A 67 -3.93 4.58 6.26
N HIS A 68 -4.07 5.60 7.09
CA HIS A 68 -3.63 6.95 6.73
C HIS A 68 -2.11 7.05 6.79
N VAL A 69 -1.50 7.80 5.87
CA VAL A 69 -0.04 7.96 5.79
C VAL A 69 0.59 8.44 7.10
N ASP A 70 -0.09 9.33 7.84
CA ASP A 70 0.43 9.86 9.11
C ASP A 70 0.43 8.82 10.24
N ASP A 71 -0.47 7.84 10.20
CA ASP A 71 -0.51 6.76 11.19
C ASP A 71 0.63 5.77 10.96
N GLN A 72 1.06 5.61 9.71
CA GLN A 72 2.10 4.63 9.34
C GLN A 72 3.52 5.20 9.34
N ALA A 73 3.63 6.53 9.40
CA ALA A 73 4.89 7.23 9.62
C ALA A 73 5.29 7.31 11.10
N ARG A 74 4.43 6.89 12.03
CA ARG A 74 4.65 6.89 13.48
C ARG A 74 5.07 5.52 13.97
#